data_AF-A0A5C8BA45-F1
#
_entry.id   AF-A0A5C8BA45-F1
#
_cell.length_a   1.000
_cell.length_b   1.000
_cell.length_c   1.000
_cell.angle_alpha   90.00
_cell.angle_beta   90.00
_cell.angle_gamma   90.00
#
_symmetry.space_group_name_H-M   'P 1'
#
loop_
_entity.id
_entity.type
_entity.pdbx_description
1 polymer ?
#
loop_
_entity_poly.entity_id
_entity_poly.type
_entity_poly.pdbx_seq_one_letter_code
_entity_poly.pdbx_strand_id
1 'polypeptide(L)'
;YAHPNDDQVIAMRWKNRLYKLTKVATSTGANRFENDKAGLVWIDIPTKALLLDSRRGQQLANECKSNRPTMTAEVEQKTENQVK
;
A
#
# COMPACT_ATOMS: atom_id res chain seq x y z
N TYR A 1 -16.49 3.55 -10.31
CA TYR A 1 -15.64 3.77 -11.49
C TYR A 1 -14.23 4.04 -11.00
N ALA A 2 -13.33 3.06 -11.07
CA ALA A 2 -11.89 3.27 -10.90
C ALA A 2 -11.32 3.48 -12.30
N HIS A 3 -10.72 4.64 -12.57
CA HIS A 3 -10.10 4.87 -13.87
C HIS A 3 -8.79 4.06 -13.94
N PRO A 4 -8.52 3.34 -15.04
CA PRO A 4 -7.33 2.48 -15.17
C PRO A 4 -5.99 3.25 -15.09
N ASN A 5 -6.02 4.58 -15.12
CA ASN A 5 -4.84 5.43 -14.94
C ASN A 5 -4.61 5.89 -13.49
N ASP A 6 -5.60 5.78 -12.60
CA ASP A 6 -5.44 6.17 -11.19
C ASP A 6 -4.63 5.13 -10.39
N ASP A 7 -4.53 3.90 -10.89
CA ASP A 7 -3.71 2.83 -10.30
C ASP A 7 -2.20 3.08 -10.45
N GLN A 8 -1.80 4.14 -11.16
CA GLN A 8 -0.40 4.48 -11.38
C GLN A 8 0.23 5.26 -10.22
N VAL A 9 -0.53 5.69 -9.21
CA VAL A 9 0.02 6.49 -8.11
C VAL A 9 -0.63 6.11 -6.78
N ILE A 10 0.18 6.00 -5.74
CA ILE A 10 -0.30 5.87 -4.36
C ILE A 10 0.21 7.02 -3.48
N ALA A 11 -0.59 7.40 -2.48
CA ALA A 11 -0.16 8.29 -1.42
C ALA A 11 0.15 7.47 -0.16
N MET A 12 1.37 7.56 0.35
CA MET A 12 1.84 6.84 1.52
C MET A 12 2.27 7.81 2.62
N ARG A 13 1.83 7.56 3.85
CA ARG A 13 2.28 8.32 5.01
C ARG A 13 3.46 7.60 5.68
N TRP A 14 4.60 8.26 5.80
CA TRP A 14 5.81 7.74 6.45
C TRP A 14 6.49 8.82 7.28
N LYS A 15 6.88 8.50 8.53
CA LYS A 15 7.52 9.44 9.49
C LYS A 15 6.83 10.82 9.54
N ASN A 16 5.50 10.81 9.67
CA ASN A 16 4.66 12.01 9.74
C ASN A 16 4.64 12.90 8.47
N ARG A 17 5.07 12.37 7.31
CA ARG A 17 5.00 13.04 6.00
C ARG A 17 4.23 12.18 5.01
N LEU A 18 3.56 12.83 4.05
CA LEU A 18 2.87 12.17 2.95
C LEU A 18 3.77 12.17 1.71
N TYR A 19 3.95 11.01 1.11
CA TYR A 19 4.74 10.79 -0.09
C TYR A 19 3.84 10.28 -1.21
N LYS A 20 3.99 10.85 -2.39
CA LYS A 20 3.36 10.37 -3.62
C LYS A 20 4.32 9.40 -4.28
N LEU A 21 3.96 8.13 -4.43
CA LEU A 21 4.76 7.13 -5.13
C LEU A 21 4.09 6.79 -6.46
N THR A 22 4.89 6.64 -7.51
CA THR A 22 4.43 6.32 -8.86
C THR A 22 4.72 4.87 -9.19
N LYS A 23 3.78 4.20 -9.85
CA LYS A 23 3.87 2.80 -10.26
C LYS A 23 4.96 2.66 -11.30
N VAL A 24 5.80 1.66 -11.09
CA VAL A 24 6.86 1.26 -12.00
C VAL A 24 6.50 -0.11 -12.55
N ALA A 25 6.56 -0.26 -13.88
CA ALA A 25 6.33 -1.55 -14.51
C ALA A 25 7.40 -2.54 -14.04
N THR A 26 6.97 -3.70 -13.54
CA THR A 26 7.87 -4.79 -13.15
C THR A 26 7.67 -5.98 -14.08
N SER A 27 8.73 -6.73 -14.33
CA SER A 27 8.68 -7.97 -15.12
C SER A 27 8.04 -9.13 -14.37
N THR A 28 8.02 -9.07 -13.03
CA THR A 28 7.54 -10.16 -12.15
C THR A 28 6.06 -10.04 -11.81
N GLY A 29 5.36 -9.01 -12.32
CA GLY A 29 3.95 -8.76 -11.99
C GLY A 29 3.71 -8.18 -10.59
N ALA A 30 4.76 -7.88 -9.84
CA ALA A 30 4.66 -7.22 -8.54
C ALA A 30 4.31 -5.74 -8.71
N ASN A 31 3.42 -5.21 -7.87
CA ASN A 31 3.12 -3.78 -7.88
C ASN A 31 4.24 -3.02 -7.15
N ARG A 32 5.18 -2.43 -7.91
CA ARG A 32 6.23 -1.56 -7.37
C ARG A 32 5.83 -0.12 -7.56
N PHE A 33 5.94 0.68 -6.51
CA PHE A 33 5.77 2.12 -6.54
C PHE A 33 7.03 2.78 -5.98
N GLU A 34 7.50 3.83 -6.63
CA GLU A 34 8.74 4.51 -6.25
C GLU A 34 8.56 6.02 -6.19
N ASN A 35 9.36 6.67 -5.35
CA ASN A 35 9.54 8.10 -5.33
C ASN A 35 11.03 8.43 -5.26
N ASP A 36 11.61 8.82 -6.38
CA ASP A 36 13.04 9.15 -6.51
C ASP A 36 13.46 10.33 -5.60
N LYS A 37 12.55 11.30 -5.43
CA LYS A 37 12.80 12.49 -4.58
C LYS A 37 12.93 12.12 -3.11
N ALA A 38 12.11 11.18 -2.64
CA ALA A 38 12.15 10.69 -1.26
C ALA A 38 13.10 9.50 -1.07
N GLY A 39 13.48 8.82 -2.16
CA GLY A 39 14.20 7.56 -2.11
C GLY A 39 13.36 6.41 -1.54
N LEU A 40 12.03 6.45 -1.66
CA LEU A 40 11.14 5.44 -1.09
C LEU A 40 10.62 4.50 -2.16
N VAL A 41 10.70 3.19 -1.91
CA VAL A 41 10.18 2.15 -2.80
C VAL A 41 9.22 1.27 -2.01
N TRP A 42 7.97 1.25 -2.47
CA TRP A 42 6.94 0.35 -1.99
C TRP A 42 6.80 -0.82 -2.94
N ILE A 43 6.83 -2.03 -2.41
CA ILE A 43 6.61 -3.26 -3.17
C ILE A 43 5.44 -3.98 -2.53
N ASP A 44 4.37 -4.13 -3.30
CA ASP A 44 3.19 -4.90 -2.94
C ASP A 44 3.21 -6.22 -3.71
N ILE A 45 3.40 -7.31 -2.97
CA ILE A 45 3.30 -8.69 -3.47
C ILE A 45 2.17 -9.40 -2.73
N PRO A 46 1.53 -10.43 -3.33
CA PRO A 46 0.34 -11.07 -2.75
C PRO A 46 0.53 -11.56 -1.30
N THR A 47 1.76 -11.91 -0.92
CA THR A 47 2.09 -12.46 0.39
C THR A 47 2.51 -11.43 1.44
N LYS A 48 3.01 -10.25 1.03
CA LYS A 48 3.51 -9.20 1.94
C LYS A 48 3.73 -7.86 1.23
N ALA A 49 3.75 -6.78 1.98
CA ALA A 49 4.25 -5.49 1.49
C ALA A 49 5.61 -5.14 2.13
N LEU A 50 6.45 -4.44 1.35
CA LEU A 50 7.79 -4.04 1.74
C LEU A 50 8.01 -2.56 1.44
N LEU A 51 8.55 -1.82 2.41
CA LEU A 51 9.03 -0.45 2.20
C LEU A 51 10.56 -0.43 2.27
N LEU A 52 11.18 0.05 1.20
CA LEU A 52 12.62 0.12 1.04
C LEU A 52 13.06 1.57 0.85
N ASP A 53 14.26 1.87 1.32
CA ASP A 53 15.01 3.08 1.00
C ASP A 53 15.93 2.79 -0.20
N SER A 54 15.61 3.36 -1.37
CA SER A 54 16.39 3.24 -2.61
C SER A 54 17.76 3.90 -2.49
N ARG A 55 17.89 4.94 -1.66
CA ARG A 55 19.16 5.68 -1.49
C ARG A 55 20.13 4.94 -0.59
N ARG A 56 19.61 4.29 0.45
CA ARG A 56 20.42 3.57 1.45
C ARG A 56 20.43 2.05 1.27
N GLY A 57 19.62 1.52 0.35
CA GLY A 57 19.40 0.08 0.19
C GLY A 57 18.82 -0.60 1.43
N GLN A 58 18.21 0.17 2.34
CA GLN A 58 17.77 -0.32 3.64
C GLN A 58 16.28 -0.66 3.62
N GLN A 59 15.90 -1.77 4.26
CA GLN A 59 14.49 -2.08 4.49
C GLN A 59 13.97 -1.22 5.64
N LEU A 60 13.02 -0.33 5.37
CA LEU A 60 12.44 0.58 6.35
C LEU A 60 11.26 -0.03 7.09
N ALA A 61 10.45 -0.80 6.37
CA ALA A 61 9.40 -1.62 6.94
C ALA A 61 9.40 -2.96 6.21
N ASN A 62 9.75 -4.01 6.95
CA ASN A 62 9.70 -5.38 6.51
C ASN A 62 8.44 -6.04 7.05
N GLU A 63 7.77 -6.83 6.21
CA GLU A 63 6.67 -7.71 6.60
C GLU A 63 5.41 -7.02 7.11
N CYS A 64 5.01 -5.92 6.46
CA CYS A 64 3.67 -5.39 6.69
C CYS A 64 2.64 -6.37 6.12
N LYS A 65 1.97 -7.12 7.01
CA LYS A 65 0.75 -7.84 6.67
C LYS A 65 -0.35 -6.80 6.47
N SER A 66 -0.89 -6.73 5.26
CA SER A 66 -2.11 -5.98 5.04
C SER A 66 -3.20 -6.67 5.87
N ASN A 67 -3.66 -6.03 6.96
CA ASN A 67 -4.77 -6.58 7.75
C ASN A 67 -6.09 -6.54 6.99
N ARG A 68 -6.07 -5.97 5.77
CA ARG A 68 -7.25 -5.75 4.94
C ARG A 68 -8.03 -7.05 5.04
N PRO A 69 -9.18 -7.05 5.74
CA PRO A 69 -10.04 -8.21 5.74
C PRO A 69 -10.19 -8.49 4.26
N THR A 70 -9.81 -9.69 3.85
CA THR A 70 -10.18 -10.19 2.54
C THR A 70 -11.69 -10.11 2.58
N MET A 71 -12.26 -9.00 2.12
CA MET A 71 -13.68 -8.89 1.87
C MET A 71 -13.90 -9.75 0.63
N THR A 72 -13.82 -11.08 0.79
CA THR A 72 -14.99 -11.88 0.46
C THR A 72 -16.16 -11.12 1.05
N ALA A 73 -17.02 -10.61 0.17
CA ALA A 73 -18.14 -9.76 0.51
C ALA A 73 -18.96 -10.37 1.67
N GLU A 74 -18.66 -9.96 2.88
CA GLU A 74 -19.49 -10.15 4.06
C GLU A 74 -19.77 -8.75 4.59
N VAL A 75 -21.02 -8.35 4.37
CA VAL A 75 -21.57 -7.07 4.78
C VAL A 75 -21.67 -7.08 6.31
N GLU A 76 -20.70 -6.49 7.01
CA GLU A 76 -20.88 -6.17 8.43
C GLU A 76 -21.55 -4.79 8.57
N GLN A 77 -22.88 -4.80 8.74
CA GLN A 77 -23.62 -3.68 9.32
C GLN A 77 -23.73 -3.91 10.83
N LYS A 78 -22.81 -3.30 11.57
CA LYS A 78 -22.91 -3.14 13.02
C LYS A 78 -23.92 -2.03 13.34
N THR A 79 -24.97 -2.34 14.10
CA THR A 79 -25.58 -1.36 15.00
C THR A 79 -26.09 -2.04 16.26
N GLU A 80 -25.31 -1.88 17.32
CA GLU A 80 -25.75 -2.04 18.70
C GLU A 80 -26.76 -0.93 18.99
N ASN A 81 -27.99 -1.27 19.39
CA ASN A 81 -28.87 -0.33 20.09
C ASN A 81 -29.79 -1.05 21.10
N GLN A 82 -29.39 -0.87 22.35
CA GLN A 82 -30.10 -1.03 23.61
C GLN A 82 -31.59 -0.65 23.57
N VAL A 83 -32.50 -1.55 23.98
CA VAL A 83 -33.86 -1.18 24.43
C VAL A 83 -34.36 -2.16 25.52
N LYS A 84 -34.42 -1.63 26.75
CA LYS A 84 -35.29 -1.97 27.91
C LYS A 84 -35.12 -3.31 28.63
#